data_AF-A0A9W6YG41-F1
#
_entry.id   AF-A0A9W6YG41-F1
#
_cell.length_a   1.000
_cell.length_b   1.000
_cell.length_c   1.000
_cell.angle_alpha   90.00
_cell.angle_beta   90.00
_cell.angle_gamma   90.00
#
_symmetry.space_group_name_H-M   'P 1'
#
loop_
_entity.id
_entity.type
_entity.pdbx_description
1 polymer ?
#
loop_
_entity_poly.entity_id
_entity_poly.type
_entity_poly.pdbx_seq_one_letter_code
_entity_poly.pdbx_strand_id
1 'polypeptide(L)' 'MITRLMSVELRESNIAVVSLHPGYVDTDMTQGKTTLKPSDSVTAMTNLIAEISLDSTGKFFNLDPQIPAPELPW' A
#
# COMPACT_ATOMS: atom_id res chain seq x y z
N MET A 1 2.07 -11.94 -7.10
CA MET A 1 0.64 -12.32 -7.12
C MET A 1 0.12 -12.97 -5.83
N ILE A 2 0.90 -13.13 -4.76
CA ILE A 2 0.43 -13.79 -3.52
C ILE A 2 -0.72 -13.00 -2.86
N THR A 3 -0.58 -11.67 -2.73
CA THR A 3 -1.60 -10.79 -2.13
C THR A 3 -2.96 -10.92 -2.80
N ARG A 4 -3.00 -11.05 -4.13
CA ARG A 4 -4.24 -11.18 -4.90
C ARG A 4 -4.90 -12.55 -4.70
N LEU A 5 -4.11 -13.62 -4.60
CA LEU A 5 -4.63 -14.94 -4.25
C LEU A 5 -5.21 -14.96 -2.82
N MET A 6 -4.46 -14.43 -1.85
CA MET A 6 -4.89 -14.33 -0.46
C MET A 6 -6.16 -13.48 -0.28
N SER A 7 -6.34 -12.43 -1.09
CA SER A 7 -7.56 -11.60 -1.04
C SER A 7 -8.84 -12.36 -1.41
N VAL A 8 -8.72 -13.43 -2.21
CA VAL A 8 -9.82 -14.32 -2.57
C VAL A 8 -10.02 -15.37 -1.49
N GLU A 9 -8.93 -16.06 -1.11
CA GLU A 9 -8.97 -17.17 -0.15
C GLU A 9 -9.45 -16.73 1.25
N LEU A 10 -9.00 -15.58 1.72
CA LEU A 10 -9.30 -15.11 3.08
C LEU A 10 -10.59 -14.26 3.17
N ARG A 11 -11.31 -14.07 2.06
CA ARG A 11 -12.54 -13.27 2.03
C ARG A 11 -13.63 -13.86 2.94
N GLU A 12 -13.81 -15.18 2.89
CA GLU A 12 -14.80 -15.89 3.73
C GLU A 12 -14.44 -15.83 5.23
N SER A 13 -13.16 -15.66 5.55
CA SER A 13 -12.68 -15.45 6.93
C SER A 13 -12.78 -14.00 7.40
N ASN A 14 -13.38 -13.10 6.61
CA ASN A 14 -13.51 -11.67 6.91
C ASN A 14 -12.15 -10.98 7.13
N ILE A 15 -11.12 -11.37 6.36
CA ILE A 15 -9.79 -10.76 6.40
C ILE A 15 -9.57 -9.97 5.11
N ALA A 16 -9.37 -8.67 5.23
CA ALA A 16 -8.99 -7.81 4.11
C ALA A 16 -7.49 -7.93 3.83
N VAL A 17 -7.12 -8.07 2.56
CA VAL A 17 -5.73 -8.20 2.11
C VAL A 17 -5.48 -7.20 0.99
N VAL A 18 -4.48 -6.35 1.13
CA VAL A 18 -4.14 -5.31 0.15
C VAL A 18 -2.63 -5.28 -0.10
N SER A 19 -2.21 -4.69 -1.22
CA SER A 19 -0.81 -4.31 -1.44
C SER A 19 -0.67 -2.80 -1.36
N LEU A 20 0.42 -2.32 -0.77
CA LEU A 20 0.71 -0.90 -0.62
C LEU A 20 2.04 -0.59 -1.31
N HIS A 21 2.04 0.37 -2.23
CA HIS A 21 3.25 1.03 -2.70
C HIS A 21 3.53 2.21 -1.76
N PRO A 22 4.60 2.16 -0.93
CA PRO A 22 4.87 3.17 0.10
C PRO A 22 5.40 4.49 -0.47
N GLY A 23 5.58 4.59 -1.79
CA GLY A 23 6.33 5.64 -2.45
C GLY A 23 7.81 5.31 -2.58
N TYR A 24 8.55 6.18 -3.25
CA TYR A 24 10.01 6.12 -3.26
C TYR A 24 10.58 6.75 -1.98
N VAL A 25 10.69 5.96 -0.91
CA VAL A 25 10.99 6.43 0.46
C VAL A 25 12.47 6.45 0.80
N ASP A 26 12.95 7.52 1.44
CA ASP A 26 14.34 7.71 1.86
C ASP A 26 14.72 6.77 3.01
N THR A 27 15.26 5.62 2.61
CA THR A 27 15.73 4.53 3.47
C THR A 27 17.06 4.00 2.94
N ASP A 28 17.73 3.14 3.70
CA ASP A 28 18.96 2.45 3.27
C ASP A 28 18.80 1.73 1.92
N MET A 29 17.61 1.19 1.62
CA MET A 29 17.28 0.55 0.34
C MET A 29 17.40 1.52 -0.84
N THR A 30 17.10 2.80 -0.62
CA THR A 30 17.12 3.85 -1.65
C THR A 30 18.40 4.69 -1.65
N GLN A 31 19.25 4.56 -0.62
CA GLN A 31 20.56 5.20 -0.52
C GLN A 31 20.52 6.73 -0.70
N GLY A 32 19.53 7.42 -0.12
CA GLY A 32 19.43 8.87 -0.18
C GLY A 32 19.05 9.44 -1.56
N LYS A 33 18.52 8.62 -2.48
CA LYS A 33 18.15 9.04 -3.84
C LYS A 33 16.77 9.70 -3.94
N THR A 34 16.11 9.91 -2.81
CA THR A 34 14.76 10.45 -2.72
C THR A 34 14.63 11.31 -1.47
N THR A 35 13.60 12.14 -1.41
CA THR A 35 13.35 13.09 -0.32
C THR A 35 12.12 12.73 0.52
N LEU A 36 11.36 11.70 0.14
CA LEU A 36 10.17 11.28 0.88
C LEU A 36 10.59 10.60 2.18
N LYS A 37 10.27 11.21 3.33
CA LYS A 37 10.70 10.67 4.62
C LYS A 37 9.92 9.39 4.98
N PRO A 38 10.56 8.44 5.70
CA PRO A 38 9.87 7.27 6.25
C PRO A 38 8.66 7.63 7.12
N SER A 39 8.75 8.71 7.91
CA SER A 39 7.63 9.18 8.74
C SER A 39 6.39 9.49 7.91
N ASP A 40 6.58 10.21 6.80
CA ASP A 40 5.48 10.71 5.97
C ASP A 40 4.82 9.55 5.20
N SER A 41 5.63 8.63 4.68
CA SER A 41 5.17 7.38 4.07
C SER A 41 4.37 6.52 5.05
N VAL A 42 4.87 6.33 6.27
CA VAL A 42 4.18 5.54 7.30
C VAL A 42 2.89 6.21 7.74
N THR A 43 2.85 7.53 7.93
CA THR A 43 1.62 8.26 8.25
C THR A 43 0.54 8.04 7.16
N ALA A 44 0.91 8.13 5.89
CA ALA A 44 -0.02 7.85 4.79
C ALA A 44 -0.52 6.40 4.80
N MET A 45 0.38 5.43 5.04
CA MET A 45 0.03 4.01 5.16
C MET A 45 -0.93 3.75 6.33
N THR A 46 -0.66 4.31 7.51
CA THR A 46 -1.50 4.09 8.69
C THR A 46 -2.89 4.70 8.51
N ASN A 47 -2.98 5.86 7.86
CA ASN A 47 -4.27 6.49 7.57
C ASN A 47 -5.08 5.62 6.60
N LEU A 48 -4.47 5.13 5.53
CA LEU A 48 -5.13 4.21 4.60
C LEU A 48 -5.56 2.92 5.30
N ILE A 49 -4.68 2.31 6.11
CA ILE A 49 -4.98 1.06 6.82
C ILE A 49 -6.17 1.21 7.76
N ALA A 50 -6.34 2.37 8.41
CA ALA A 50 -7.49 2.66 9.27
C ALA A 50 -8.83 2.67 8.52
N GLU A 51 -8.81 2.86 7.20
CA GLU A 51 -9.99 2.92 6.33
C GLU A 51 -10.23 1.63 5.52
N ILE A 52 -9.31 0.66 5.57
CA ILE A 52 -9.44 -0.60 4.81
C ILE A 52 -10.64 -1.42 5.30
N SER A 53 -11.40 -1.92 4.33
CA SER A 53 -12.49 -2.87 4.54
C SER A 53 -12.41 -4.04 3.57
N LEU A 54 -13.35 -4.99 3.65
CA LEU A 54 -13.48 -6.08 2.66
C LEU A 54 -13.73 -5.59 1.22
N ASP A 55 -14.21 -4.36 1.03
CA ASP A 55 -14.38 -3.75 -0.30
C ASP A 55 -13.06 -3.25 -0.90
N SER A 56 -12.04 -3.11 -0.06
CA SER A 56 -10.67 -2.76 -0.46
C SER A 56 -9.81 -4.00 -0.75
N THR A 57 -10.25 -5.20 -0.37
CA THR A 57 -9.43 -6.42 -0.53
C THR A 57 -9.08 -6.68 -2.00
N GLY A 58 -7.83 -7.06 -2.26
CA GLY A 58 -7.32 -7.34 -3.60
C GLY A 58 -6.89 -6.10 -4.41
N LYS A 59 -6.94 -4.90 -3.82
CA LYS A 59 -6.43 -3.67 -4.44
C LYS A 59 -4.93 -3.48 -4.21
N PHE A 60 -4.31 -2.72 -5.11
CA PHE A 60 -2.92 -2.28 -5.00
C PHE A 60 -2.86 -0.76 -4.88
N PHE A 61 -2.80 -0.27 -3.64
CA PHE A 61 -2.82 1.18 -3.38
C PHE A 61 -1.46 1.81 -3.59
N ASN A 62 -1.47 3.04 -4.09
CA ASN A 62 -0.27 3.86 -4.19
C ASN A 62 -0.36 5.08 -3.26
N LEU A 63 0.71 5.25 -2.48
CA LEU A 63 0.88 6.34 -1.53
C LEU A 63 2.06 7.24 -1.90
N ASP A 64 2.61 7.08 -3.11
CA ASP A 64 3.61 8.00 -3.62
C ASP A 64 2.95 9.35 -3.96
N PRO A 65 3.32 10.45 -3.27
CA PRO A 65 2.75 11.76 -3.56
C PRO A 65 3.14 12.31 -4.94
N GLN A 66 4.16 11.76 -5.59
CA GLN A 66 4.60 12.18 -6.92
C GLN A 66 3.80 11.51 -8.06
N ILE A 67 3.09 10.42 -7.77
CA ILE A 67 2.31 9.67 -8.75
C ILE A 67 0.83 9.90 -8.45
N PRO A 68 0.08 10.64 -9.30
CA PRO A 68 -1.33 10.96 -9.06
C PRO A 68 -2.26 9.79 -9.44
N ALA A 69 -1.91 8.57 -9.01
CA ALA A 69 -2.71 7.37 -9.19
C ALA A 69 -2.96 6.75 -7.80
N PRO A 70 -4.21 6.74 -7.29
CA PRO A 70 -4.49 6.17 -5.97
C PRO A 70 -4.43 4.63 -5.95
N GLU A 71 -4.60 3.99 -7.11
CA GLU A 71 -4.51 2.54 -7.30
C GLU A 71 -3.62 2.23 -8.51
N LEU A 72 -2.77 1.21 -8.39
CA LEU A 72 -1.86 0.73 -9.42
C LEU A 72 -2.44 -0.51 -10.10
N PRO A 73 -2.11 -0.73 -11.39
CA PRO A 73 -2.41 -1.99 -12.05
C PRO A 73 -1.62 -3.14 -11.44
N TRP A 74 -2.18 -4.35 -11.53
CA TRP A 74 -1.53 -5.61 -11.15
C TRP A 74 -0.57 -6.14 -12.23
#